data_AF-A0A957XRR6-F1
#
_entry.id   AF-A0A957XRR6-F1
#
_cell.length_a   1.000
_cell.length_b   1.000
_cell.length_c   1.000
_cell.angle_alpha   90.00
_cell.angle_beta   90.00
_cell.angle_gamma   90.00
#
_symmetry.space_group_name_H-M   'P 1'
#
loop_
_entity.id
_entity.type
_entity.pdbx_description
1 polymer ?
#
loop_
_entity_poly.entity_id
_entity_poly.type
_entity_poly.pdbx_seq_one_letter_code
_entity_poly.pdbx_strand_id
1 'polypeptide(L)'
;MTETNLPVWAFETATPQDRERTAETRNRGTMQIVWPEKKALRDWAKQQGWPASRFGFDGKFLDTMLASDDNFALSLQQSGVEIRIPVRQYVLPDEELREFDALYAERSEDGRPTGWGILVEELREIRRAVEAGVVVEIEGQKLRSWNSFYTWAHGRYHMLEDGYDSWIGDDKS
;
A
#
# COMPACT_ATOMS: atom_id res chain seq x y z
N MET A 1 -10.42 -9.20 7.16
CA MET A 1 -9.41 -8.15 6.98
C MET A 1 -8.73 -8.47 5.68
N THR A 2 -9.07 -7.73 4.64
CA THR A 2 -8.39 -7.80 3.35
C THR A 2 -6.93 -7.44 3.61
N GLU A 3 -6.01 -8.39 3.41
CA GLU A 3 -4.60 -8.04 3.26
C GLU A 3 -4.54 -7.00 2.16
N THR A 4 -4.13 -5.78 2.50
CA THR A 4 -3.92 -4.73 1.52
C THR A 4 -2.74 -5.19 0.68
N ASN A 5 -3.01 -5.69 -0.53
CA ASN A 5 -2.00 -6.13 -1.48
C ASN A 5 -1.32 -4.92 -2.14
N LEU A 6 -0.83 -4.03 -1.28
CA LEU A 6 -0.04 -2.87 -1.66
C LEU A 6 1.39 -3.32 -1.94
N PRO A 7 2.02 -2.76 -2.98
CA PRO A 7 3.39 -3.10 -3.29
C PRO A 7 4.34 -2.57 -2.22
N VAL A 8 5.50 -3.20 -2.08
CA VAL A 8 6.48 -2.88 -1.02
C VAL A 8 6.93 -1.41 -1.11
N TRP A 9 7.09 -0.89 -2.33
CA TRP A 9 7.48 0.51 -2.55
C TRP A 9 6.43 1.51 -2.06
N ALA A 10 5.17 1.10 -1.92
CA ALA A 10 4.10 1.96 -1.46
C ALA A 10 4.10 2.12 0.07
N PHE A 11 4.98 1.46 0.82
CA PHE A 11 5.04 1.56 2.28
C PHE A 11 6.28 2.32 2.77
N GLU A 12 6.10 3.03 3.88
CA GLU A 12 7.17 3.47 4.75
C GLU A 12 6.92 3.05 6.20
N THR A 13 7.99 2.92 6.96
CA THR A 13 7.91 2.67 8.40
C THR A 13 7.44 3.93 9.11
N ALA A 14 6.40 3.81 9.93
CA ALA A 14 5.86 4.91 10.70
C ALA A 14 6.91 5.44 11.70
N THR A 15 7.02 6.76 11.80
CA THR A 15 7.83 7.46 12.80
C THR A 15 6.96 7.92 13.97
N PRO A 16 7.52 8.32 15.12
CA PRO A 16 6.74 8.87 16.23
C PRO A 16 5.81 10.04 15.84
N GLN A 17 6.11 10.76 14.76
CA GLN A 17 5.31 11.87 14.24
C GLN A 17 4.11 11.43 13.39
N ASP A 18 4.00 10.14 13.05
CA ASP A 18 2.97 9.61 12.15
C ASP A 18 1.73 9.05 12.86
N ARG A 19 1.48 9.39 14.14
CA ARG A 19 0.36 8.82 14.91
C ARG A 19 -0.99 9.02 14.20
N GLU A 20 -1.30 10.25 13.81
CA GLU A 20 -2.58 10.59 13.17
C GLU A 20 -2.78 9.82 11.86
N ARG A 21 -1.74 9.81 11.02
CA ARG A 21 -1.74 9.08 9.75
C ARG A 21 -1.85 7.57 9.96
N THR A 22 -1.22 7.04 11.00
CA THR A 22 -1.37 5.63 11.38
C THR A 22 -2.82 5.31 11.78
N ALA A 23 -3.47 6.20 12.54
CA ALA A 23 -4.88 6.04 12.89
C ALA A 23 -5.78 6.09 11.64
N GLU A 24 -5.52 7.01 10.69
CA GLU A 24 -6.25 7.09 9.43
C GLU A 24 -6.10 5.83 8.58
N THR A 25 -4.87 5.35 8.39
CA THR A 25 -4.56 4.15 7.60
C THR A 25 -5.09 2.87 8.25
N ARG A 26 -5.14 2.81 9.58
CA ARG A 26 -5.85 1.77 10.34
C ARG A 26 -7.34 1.75 9.99
N ASN A 27 -7.99 2.92 10.00
CA ASN A 27 -9.42 3.04 9.70
C ASN A 27 -9.73 2.66 8.24
N ARG A 28 -8.79 2.91 7.32
CA ARG A 28 -8.89 2.53 5.91
C ARG A 28 -8.52 1.07 5.64
N GLY A 29 -7.91 0.38 6.61
CA GLY A 29 -7.38 -0.97 6.41
C GLY A 29 -6.22 -1.03 5.42
N THR A 30 -5.37 0.02 5.41
CA THR A 30 -4.21 0.15 4.50
C THR A 30 -2.86 0.15 5.21
N MET A 31 -2.85 -0.02 6.53
CA MET A 31 -1.62 -0.22 7.30
C MET A 31 -1.20 -1.69 7.32
N GLN A 32 0.09 -1.95 7.45
CA GLN A 32 0.63 -3.26 7.79
C GLN A 32 1.30 -3.22 9.16
N ILE A 33 1.22 -4.32 9.91
CA ILE A 33 1.83 -4.45 11.22
C ILE A 33 2.72 -5.68 11.23
N VAL A 34 3.99 -5.49 11.57
CA VAL A 34 4.89 -6.59 11.91
C VAL A 34 4.84 -6.75 13.42
N TRP A 35 4.22 -7.86 13.85
CA TRP A 35 4.11 -8.18 15.26
C TRP A 35 5.39 -8.87 15.76
N PRO A 36 5.96 -8.42 16.89
CA PRO A 36 6.99 -9.18 17.59
C PRO A 36 6.38 -10.42 18.25
N GLU A 37 7.20 -11.20 18.93
CA GLU A 37 6.74 -12.39 19.66
C GLU A 37 5.63 -12.01 20.67
N LYS A 38 4.47 -12.66 20.55
CA LYS A 38 3.24 -12.24 21.25
C LYS A 38 3.35 -12.31 22.77
N LYS A 39 4.13 -13.23 23.34
CA LYS A 39 4.34 -13.29 24.78
C LYS A 39 5.21 -12.10 25.24
N ALA A 40 6.32 -11.84 24.58
CA ALA A 40 7.19 -10.69 24.85
C ALA A 40 6.42 -9.36 24.77
N LEU A 41 5.59 -9.19 23.74
CA LEU A 41 4.79 -7.97 23.58
C LEU A 41 3.76 -7.79 24.70
N ARG A 42 3.11 -8.87 25.14
CA ARG A 42 2.16 -8.82 26.28
C ARG A 42 2.86 -8.55 27.60
N ASP A 43 4.02 -9.16 27.82
CA ASP A 43 4.82 -8.93 29.02
C ASP A 43 5.31 -7.48 29.07
N TRP A 44 5.77 -6.93 27.94
CA TRP A 44 6.08 -5.51 27.79
C TRP A 44 4.87 -4.62 28.07
N ALA A 45 3.71 -4.90 27.45
CA ALA A 45 2.49 -4.12 27.66
C ALA A 45 2.09 -4.11 29.15
N LYS A 46 2.21 -5.25 29.84
CA LYS A 46 1.93 -5.34 31.28
C LYS A 46 2.89 -4.49 32.11
N GLN A 47 4.18 -4.42 31.75
CA GLN A 47 5.16 -3.56 32.44
C GLN A 47 4.83 -2.07 32.29
N GLN A 48 4.26 -1.66 31.15
CA GLN A 48 3.79 -0.30 30.90
C GLN A 48 2.41 -0.01 31.51
N GLY A 49 1.78 -0.98 32.19
CA GLY A 49 0.42 -0.84 32.72
C GLY A 49 -0.68 -0.90 31.65
N TRP A 50 -0.39 -1.38 30.44
CA TRP A 50 -1.32 -1.47 29.32
C TRP A 50 -2.16 -2.77 29.34
N PRO A 51 -3.29 -2.83 28.61
CA PRO A 51 -4.08 -4.05 28.48
C PRO A 51 -3.25 -5.21 27.90
N ALA A 52 -3.15 -6.31 28.65
CA ALA A 52 -2.38 -7.51 28.26
C ALA A 52 -3.22 -8.80 28.21
N SER A 53 -4.55 -8.67 28.02
CA SER A 53 -5.46 -9.84 27.97
C SER A 53 -5.16 -10.72 26.76
N ARG A 54 -5.19 -12.05 26.92
CA ARG A 54 -4.94 -12.99 25.80
C ARG A 54 -5.94 -12.82 24.65
N PHE A 55 -7.20 -12.56 24.98
CA PHE A 55 -8.26 -12.35 24.00
C PHE A 55 -8.31 -10.88 23.59
N GLY A 56 -8.32 -10.63 22.28
CA GLY A 56 -8.40 -9.28 21.70
C GLY A 56 -7.19 -8.40 22.04
N PHE A 57 -6.02 -8.99 22.33
CA PHE A 57 -4.82 -8.25 22.70
C PHE A 57 -4.45 -7.22 21.63
N ASP A 58 -4.28 -7.68 20.39
CA ASP A 58 -3.80 -6.89 19.25
C ASP A 58 -4.64 -5.60 19.07
N GLY A 59 -5.98 -5.71 19.16
CA GLY A 59 -6.88 -4.55 19.06
C GLY A 59 -6.71 -3.57 20.23
N LYS A 60 -6.71 -4.05 21.47
CA LYS A 60 -6.54 -3.19 22.66
C LYS A 60 -5.16 -2.54 22.72
N PHE A 61 -4.14 -3.26 22.26
CA PHE A 61 -2.79 -2.74 22.13
C PHE A 61 -2.77 -1.56 21.17
N LEU A 62 -3.34 -1.72 19.96
CA LEU A 62 -3.42 -0.64 18.98
C LEU A 62 -4.25 0.54 19.46
N ASP A 63 -5.36 0.30 20.16
CA ASP A 63 -6.17 1.37 20.76
C ASP A 63 -5.37 2.18 21.78
N THR A 64 -4.58 1.50 22.62
CA THR A 64 -3.74 2.16 23.63
C THR A 64 -2.58 2.91 22.98
N MET A 65 -1.92 2.27 22.01
CA MET A 65 -0.83 2.84 21.22
C MET A 65 -1.25 4.13 20.50
N LEU A 66 -2.45 4.18 19.92
CA LEU A 66 -2.93 5.33 19.15
C LEU A 66 -3.62 6.40 20.00
N ALA A 67 -3.79 6.18 21.30
CA ALA A 67 -4.49 7.09 22.21
C ALA A 67 -3.75 8.41 22.47
N SER A 68 -2.41 8.44 22.34
CA SER A 68 -1.59 9.64 22.51
C SER A 68 -0.28 9.54 21.73
N ASP A 69 0.35 10.69 21.45
CA ASP A 69 1.66 10.73 20.79
C ASP A 69 2.74 10.04 21.63
N ASP A 70 2.68 10.18 22.96
CA ASP A 70 3.61 9.54 23.89
C ASP A 70 3.51 8.00 23.84
N ASN A 71 2.29 7.46 23.86
CA ASN A 71 2.08 6.01 23.76
C ASN A 71 2.56 5.48 22.41
N PHE A 72 2.28 6.22 21.35
CA PHE A 72 2.70 5.87 20.00
C PHE A 72 4.22 5.80 19.90
N ALA A 73 4.90 6.88 20.30
CA ALA A 73 6.37 6.95 20.32
C ALA A 73 6.99 5.83 21.17
N LEU A 74 6.46 5.60 22.39
CA LEU A 74 6.94 4.57 23.30
C LEU A 74 6.82 3.17 22.70
N SER A 75 5.68 2.85 22.10
CA SER A 75 5.44 1.54 21.50
C SER A 75 6.37 1.27 20.30
N LEU A 76 6.55 2.22 19.38
CA LEU A 76 7.44 2.07 18.23
C LEU A 76 8.89 1.85 18.66
N GLN A 77 9.33 2.50 19.73
CA GLN A 77 10.72 2.44 20.18
C GLN A 77 11.04 1.18 20.99
N GLN A 78 10.10 0.69 21.81
CA GLN A 78 10.41 -0.27 22.87
C GLN A 78 9.65 -1.59 22.77
N SER A 79 8.49 -1.61 22.12
CA SER A 79 7.65 -2.81 22.09
C SER A 79 8.11 -3.86 21.06
N GLY A 80 8.93 -3.45 20.09
CA GLY A 80 9.33 -4.27 18.95
C GLY A 80 8.27 -4.36 17.85
N VAL A 81 7.16 -3.64 17.96
CA VAL A 81 6.17 -3.51 16.88
C VAL A 81 6.70 -2.59 15.78
N GLU A 82 6.53 -3.01 14.53
CA GLU A 82 6.77 -2.15 13.38
C GLU A 82 5.43 -1.89 12.69
N ILE A 83 5.15 -0.61 12.43
CA ILE A 83 3.98 -0.19 11.67
C ILE A 83 4.46 0.33 10.33
N ARG A 84 3.86 -0.16 9.25
CA ARG A 84 4.05 0.33 7.90
C ARG A 84 2.79 1.00 7.42
N ILE A 85 2.94 2.21 6.90
CA ILE A 85 1.85 3.04 6.39
C ILE A 85 2.13 3.42 4.93
N PRO A 86 1.10 3.64 4.10
CA PRO A 86 1.32 4.01 2.70
C PRO A 86 2.09 5.33 2.60
N VAL A 87 3.13 5.42 1.76
CA VAL A 87 3.93 6.64 1.53
C VAL A 87 3.06 7.82 1.08
N ARG A 88 3.48 9.05 1.36
CA ARG A 88 2.69 10.23 0.96
C ARG A 88 2.69 10.42 -0.55
N GLN A 89 3.86 10.22 -1.15
CA GLN A 89 4.08 10.43 -2.56
C GLN A 89 5.10 9.43 -3.08
N TYR A 90 4.81 8.86 -4.25
CA TYR A 90 5.73 8.07 -5.06
C TYR A 90 5.91 8.79 -6.40
N VAL A 91 7.14 8.87 -6.90
CA VAL A 91 7.42 9.39 -8.25
C VAL A 91 7.83 8.20 -9.09
N LEU A 92 7.02 7.87 -10.10
CA LEU A 92 7.33 6.79 -11.03
C LEU A 92 8.57 7.19 -11.85
N PRO A 93 9.67 6.43 -11.78
CA PRO A 93 10.87 6.73 -12.56
C PRO A 93 10.62 6.64 -14.07
N ASP A 94 11.28 7.50 -14.85
CA ASP A 94 11.20 7.48 -16.32
C ASP A 94 11.68 6.15 -16.93
N GLU A 95 12.53 5.40 -16.23
CA GLU A 95 12.94 4.06 -16.64
C GLU A 95 11.80 3.05 -16.54
N GLU A 96 11.10 3.01 -15.40
CA GLU A 96 9.95 2.14 -15.18
C GLU A 96 8.80 2.48 -16.14
N LEU A 97 8.56 3.76 -16.39
CA LEU A 97 7.57 4.19 -17.39
C LEU A 97 7.94 3.73 -18.82
N ARG A 98 9.22 3.77 -19.19
CA ARG A 98 9.70 3.25 -20.48
C ARG A 98 9.54 1.74 -20.59
N GLU A 99 9.71 1.01 -19.50
CA GLU A 99 9.44 -0.43 -19.45
C GLU A 99 7.94 -0.71 -19.67
N PHE A 100 7.05 0.07 -19.07
CA PHE A 100 5.61 -0.05 -19.32
C PHE A 100 5.26 0.19 -20.79
N ASP A 101 5.86 1.21 -21.40
CA ASP A 101 5.67 1.50 -22.82
C ASP A 101 6.21 0.37 -23.71
N ALA A 102 7.34 -0.23 -23.34
CA ALA A 102 7.91 -1.36 -24.05
C ALA A 102 6.99 -2.59 -23.97
N LEU A 103 6.48 -2.94 -22.79
CA LEU A 103 5.50 -4.01 -22.58
C LEU A 103 4.21 -3.76 -23.36
N TYR A 104 3.77 -2.50 -23.43
CA TYR A 104 2.59 -2.12 -24.20
C TYR A 104 2.80 -2.28 -25.71
N ALA A 105 4.01 -2.00 -26.21
CA ALA A 105 4.36 -2.05 -27.63
C ALA A 105 4.76 -3.46 -28.11
N GLU A 106 5.13 -4.36 -27.19
CA GLU A 106 5.64 -5.68 -27.51
C GLU A 106 4.60 -6.55 -28.23
N ARG A 107 4.97 -7.10 -29.39
CA ARG A 107 4.10 -7.98 -30.20
C ARG A 107 4.87 -9.24 -30.60
N SER A 108 4.15 -10.36 -30.67
CA SER A 108 4.63 -11.58 -31.32
C SER A 108 4.74 -11.39 -32.84
N GLU A 109 5.36 -12.36 -33.53
CA GLU A 109 5.43 -12.39 -35.00
C GLU A 109 4.05 -12.32 -35.67
N ASP A 110 3.02 -12.87 -35.02
CA ASP A 110 1.62 -12.83 -35.47
C ASP A 110 0.88 -11.53 -35.08
N GLY A 111 1.59 -10.54 -34.54
CA GLY A 111 1.03 -9.24 -34.15
C GLY A 111 0.20 -9.25 -32.87
N ARG A 112 0.27 -10.32 -32.05
CA ARG A 112 -0.45 -10.39 -30.77
C ARG A 112 0.35 -9.75 -29.65
N PRO A 113 -0.29 -9.05 -28.70
CA PRO A 113 0.41 -8.52 -27.54
C PRO A 113 0.93 -9.64 -26.64
N THR A 114 2.19 -9.54 -26.24
CA THR A 114 2.87 -10.51 -25.35
C THR A 114 3.12 -9.95 -23.95
N GLY A 115 3.41 -8.64 -23.85
CA GLY A 115 3.71 -7.96 -22.58
C GLY A 115 2.50 -7.43 -21.79
N TRP A 116 1.30 -7.44 -22.37
CA TRP A 116 0.13 -6.77 -21.76
C TRP A 116 -0.28 -7.33 -20.40
N GLY A 117 -0.15 -8.64 -20.17
CA GLY A 117 -0.45 -9.22 -18.88
C GLY A 117 0.45 -8.69 -17.76
N ILE A 118 1.76 -8.55 -18.05
CA ILE A 118 2.72 -7.98 -17.09
C ILE A 118 2.37 -6.51 -16.83
N LEU A 119 2.17 -5.74 -17.90
CA LEU A 119 1.79 -4.33 -17.78
C LEU A 119 0.54 -4.11 -16.94
N VAL A 120 -0.49 -4.94 -17.10
CA VAL A 120 -1.73 -4.85 -16.31
C VAL A 120 -1.47 -5.09 -14.82
N GLU A 121 -0.61 -6.03 -14.45
CA GLU A 121 -0.25 -6.22 -13.04
C GLU A 121 0.51 -5.02 -12.45
N GLU A 122 1.46 -4.45 -13.19
CA GLU A 122 2.18 -3.24 -12.76
C GLU A 122 1.21 -2.05 -12.59
N LEU A 123 0.28 -1.88 -13.53
CA LEU A 123 -0.77 -0.85 -13.44
C LEU A 123 -1.70 -1.10 -12.24
N ARG A 124 -1.99 -2.35 -11.88
CA ARG A 124 -2.77 -2.70 -10.67
C ARG A 124 -2.04 -2.31 -9.39
N GLU A 125 -0.71 -2.41 -9.35
CA GLU A 125 0.06 -1.93 -8.19
C GLU A 125 -0.10 -0.42 -7.99
N ILE A 126 0.03 0.37 -9.07
CA ILE A 126 -0.19 1.82 -9.04
C ILE A 126 -1.62 2.14 -8.63
N ARG A 127 -2.61 1.44 -9.19
CA ARG A 127 -4.02 1.57 -8.79
C ARG A 127 -4.18 1.40 -7.28
N ARG A 128 -3.70 0.29 -6.73
CA ARG A 128 -3.85 -0.04 -5.30
C ARG A 128 -3.19 1.02 -4.42
N ALA A 129 -2.00 1.50 -4.80
CA ALA A 129 -1.32 2.58 -4.09
C ALA A 129 -2.16 3.87 -4.07
N VAL A 130 -2.70 4.27 -5.22
CA VAL A 130 -3.55 5.46 -5.33
C VAL A 130 -4.84 5.31 -4.52
N GLU A 131 -5.49 4.15 -4.55
CA GLU A 131 -6.66 3.83 -3.72
C GLU A 131 -6.34 3.86 -2.22
N ALA A 132 -5.12 3.50 -1.83
CA ALA A 132 -4.65 3.60 -0.45
C ALA A 132 -4.29 5.03 -0.01
N GLY A 133 -4.34 6.00 -0.93
CA GLY A 133 -4.08 7.42 -0.68
C GLY A 133 -2.64 7.87 -0.98
N VAL A 134 -1.83 7.02 -1.61
CA VAL A 134 -0.52 7.41 -2.13
C VAL A 134 -0.71 8.35 -3.32
N VAL A 135 -0.03 9.49 -3.32
CA VAL A 135 0.03 10.35 -4.51
C VAL A 135 1.09 9.78 -5.45
N VAL A 136 0.70 9.29 -6.62
CA VAL A 136 1.66 8.81 -7.62
C VAL A 136 1.90 9.93 -8.64
N GLU A 137 3.15 10.34 -8.82
CA GLU A 137 3.55 11.34 -9.81
C GLU A 137 4.20 10.66 -11.02
N ILE A 138 3.70 10.95 -12.22
CA ILE A 138 4.18 10.40 -13.48
C ILE A 138 4.32 11.55 -14.48
N GLU A 139 5.52 11.79 -15.01
CA GLU A 139 5.78 12.89 -15.97
C GLU A 139 5.26 14.26 -15.47
N GLY A 140 5.31 14.51 -14.15
CA GLY A 140 4.79 15.72 -13.50
C GLY A 140 3.27 15.76 -13.26
N GLN A 141 2.51 14.78 -13.76
CA GLN A 141 1.09 14.59 -13.45
C GLN A 141 0.91 13.87 -12.12
N LYS A 142 0.06 14.39 -11.23
CA LYS A 142 -0.24 13.79 -9.93
C LYS A 142 -1.54 13.00 -9.94
N LEU A 143 -1.42 11.68 -9.79
CA LEU A 143 -2.52 10.74 -9.60
C LEU A 143 -2.86 10.66 -8.11
N ARG A 144 -4.08 11.01 -7.75
CA ARG A 144 -4.54 11.12 -6.35
C ARG A 144 -5.77 10.28 -6.04
N SER A 145 -6.39 9.72 -7.07
CA SER A 145 -7.60 8.93 -6.98
C SER A 145 -7.66 7.91 -8.10
N TRP A 146 -8.48 6.88 -7.88
CA TRP A 146 -8.88 5.91 -8.90
C TRP A 146 -9.18 6.59 -10.24
N ASN A 147 -10.00 7.64 -10.25
CA ASN A 147 -10.39 8.32 -11.49
C ASN A 147 -9.20 8.98 -12.21
N SER A 148 -8.29 9.61 -11.47
CA SER A 148 -7.08 10.21 -12.07
C SER A 148 -6.13 9.16 -12.65
N PHE A 149 -5.98 8.03 -11.96
CA PHE A 149 -5.21 6.88 -12.44
C PHE A 149 -5.86 6.29 -13.70
N TYR A 150 -7.16 6.00 -13.66
CA TYR A 150 -7.89 5.42 -14.79
C TYR A 150 -7.79 6.32 -16.03
N THR A 151 -8.00 7.62 -15.86
CA THR A 151 -7.89 8.59 -16.97
C THR A 151 -6.49 8.58 -17.60
N TRP A 152 -5.44 8.54 -16.77
CA TRP A 152 -4.05 8.48 -17.25
C TRP A 152 -3.76 7.16 -17.96
N ALA A 153 -4.07 6.03 -17.32
CA ALA A 153 -3.80 4.69 -17.84
C ALA A 153 -4.56 4.47 -19.16
N HIS A 154 -5.84 4.83 -19.22
CA HIS A 154 -6.65 4.72 -20.43
C HIS A 154 -6.14 5.64 -21.54
N GLY A 155 -5.69 6.85 -21.22
CA GLY A 155 -5.10 7.76 -22.21
C GLY A 155 -3.84 7.20 -22.86
N ARG A 156 -2.93 6.60 -22.06
CA ARG A 156 -1.64 6.09 -22.55
C ARG A 156 -1.75 4.69 -23.18
N TYR A 157 -2.57 3.82 -22.59
CA TYR A 157 -2.66 2.40 -22.91
C TYR A 157 -4.07 1.97 -23.34
N HIS A 158 -4.76 2.82 -24.11
CA HIS A 158 -6.18 2.66 -24.50
C HIS A 158 -6.56 1.27 -25.06
N MET A 159 -5.65 0.58 -25.76
CA MET A 159 -5.98 -0.73 -26.36
C MET A 159 -6.09 -1.86 -25.31
N LEU A 160 -5.67 -1.64 -24.06
CA LEU A 160 -5.78 -2.64 -23.01
C LEU A 160 -7.24 -2.92 -22.64
N GLU A 161 -8.12 -1.92 -22.72
CA GLU A 161 -9.55 -2.08 -22.43
C GLU A 161 -10.24 -3.02 -23.42
N ASP A 162 -9.85 -2.95 -24.70
CA ASP A 162 -10.48 -3.71 -25.78
C ASP A 162 -9.88 -5.12 -25.97
N GLY A 163 -8.65 -5.36 -25.50
CA GLY A 163 -7.93 -6.61 -25.78
C GLY A 163 -7.37 -7.33 -24.56
N TYR A 164 -7.73 -6.93 -23.34
CA TYR A 164 -7.41 -7.65 -22.12
C TYR A 164 -8.58 -7.60 -21.13
N ASP A 165 -9.46 -8.60 -21.14
CA ASP A 165 -10.76 -8.65 -20.43
C ASP A 165 -10.72 -8.35 -18.91
N SER A 166 -9.55 -8.34 -18.27
CA SER A 166 -9.38 -8.04 -16.83
C SER A 166 -8.61 -6.73 -16.55
N TRP A 167 -8.51 -5.83 -17.53
CA TRP A 167 -7.49 -4.77 -17.63
C TRP A 167 -7.26 -3.90 -16.39
N ILE A 168 -8.27 -3.68 -15.52
CA ILE A 168 -8.03 -3.01 -14.24
C ILE A 168 -8.79 -3.61 -13.03
N GLY A 169 -9.79 -4.48 -13.22
CA GLY A 169 -10.44 -5.16 -12.09
C GLY A 169 -9.49 -6.15 -11.39
N ASP A 170 -9.71 -6.43 -10.11
CA ASP A 170 -8.99 -7.52 -9.40
C ASP A 170 -9.58 -8.91 -9.75
N ASP A 171 -10.30 -9.02 -10.86
CA ASP A 171 -11.07 -10.20 -11.23
C ASP A 171 -10.12 -11.38 -11.49
N LYS A 172 -10.03 -12.26 -10.49
CA LYS A 172 -9.75 -13.67 -10.69
C LYS A 172 -11.04 -14.31 -11.19
N SER A 173 -11.15 -14.45 -12.51
CA SER A 173 -12.00 -15.51 -13.08
C SER A 173 -11.34 -16.86 -12.82
#